data_AF-A0A939CFZ6-F1
#
_entry.id   AF-A0A939CFZ6-F1
#
_cell.length_a   1.000
_cell.length_b   1.000
_cell.length_c   1.000
_cell.angle_alpha   90.00
_cell.angle_beta   90.00
_cell.angle_gamma   90.00
#
_symmetry.space_group_name_H-M   'P 1'
#
loop_
_entity.id
_entity.type
_entity.pdbx_description
1 polymer ?
#
loop_
_entity_poly.entity_id
_entity_poly.type
_entity_poly.pdbx_seq_one_letter_code
_entity_poly.pdbx_strand_id
1 'polypeptide(L)'
;MKPLIYQYRMQWRELLQCVGIVPDNISSLVHAFGIRLKKQEIWHPAYEAFCRYGEPYVLTMENLKGITEVQPVGTCVYIVENEMVFSYLMEQVQGKNVSLLCTSGQPRYAALKLISLIVQSGIPIYYSGDLDPDVIKTRICKIRIVNDGKR
;
A
#
# COMPACT_ATOMS: atom_id res chain seq x y z
N MET A 1 7.26 3.51 -25.20
CA MET A 1 7.38 4.99 -25.15
C MET A 1 6.53 5.66 -24.04
N LYS A 2 5.68 4.94 -23.30
CA LYS A 2 4.87 5.45 -22.17
C LYS A 2 5.55 5.57 -20.78
N PRO A 3 6.72 4.95 -20.45
CA PRO A 3 7.20 4.95 -19.05
C PRO A 3 7.70 6.31 -18.54
N LEU A 4 8.17 7.20 -19.43
CA LEU A 4 8.60 8.55 -19.04
C LEU A 4 7.46 9.40 -18.46
N ILE A 5 6.22 9.25 -18.95
CA ILE A 5 5.10 10.12 -18.54
C ILE A 5 4.74 9.91 -17.06
N TYR A 6 4.82 8.68 -16.55
CA TYR A 6 4.51 8.37 -15.15
C TYR A 6 5.58 8.86 -14.17
N GLN A 7 6.85 8.78 -14.57
CA GLN A 7 7.98 9.28 -13.78
C GLN A 7 7.93 10.81 -13.67
N TYR A 8 7.57 11.50 -14.76
CA TYR A 8 7.30 12.93 -14.76
C TYR A 8 6.07 13.29 -13.91
N ARG A 9 4.98 12.50 -13.93
CA ARG A 9 3.79 12.74 -13.09
C ARG A 9 4.08 12.71 -11.60
N MET A 10 4.97 11.81 -11.15
CA MET A 10 5.42 11.74 -9.76
C MET A 10 6.33 12.93 -9.42
N GLN A 11 7.31 13.24 -10.26
CA GLN A 11 8.25 14.36 -10.03
C GLN A 11 7.56 15.72 -9.91
N TRP A 12 6.63 16.06 -10.81
CA TRP A 12 5.92 17.34 -10.72
C TRP A 12 5.07 17.43 -9.45
N ARG A 13 4.52 16.31 -8.97
CA ARG A 13 3.71 16.29 -7.75
C ARG A 13 4.54 16.34 -6.49
N GLU A 14 5.72 15.70 -6.47
CA GLU A 14 6.70 15.87 -5.40
C GLU A 14 7.15 17.34 -5.31
N LEU A 15 7.42 17.99 -6.45
CA LEU A 15 7.71 19.42 -6.51
C LEU A 15 6.54 20.29 -6.00
N LEU A 16 5.30 19.99 -6.42
CA LEU A 16 4.11 20.67 -5.93
C LEU A 16 3.95 20.48 -4.40
N GLN A 17 4.22 19.28 -3.89
CA GLN A 17 4.17 18.97 -2.47
C GLN A 17 5.24 19.72 -1.67
N CYS A 18 6.45 19.89 -2.23
CA CYS A 18 7.50 20.73 -1.63
C CYS A 18 7.07 22.20 -1.49
N VAL A 19 6.18 22.69 -2.36
CA VAL A 19 5.58 24.04 -2.26
C VAL A 19 4.19 24.05 -1.63
N GLY A 20 3.77 22.94 -1.00
CA GLY A 20 2.53 22.83 -0.24
C GLY A 20 1.26 22.56 -1.05
N ILE A 21 1.35 22.36 -2.37
CA ILE A 21 0.22 22.00 -3.23
C ILE A 21 0.19 20.48 -3.37
N VAL A 22 -0.79 19.83 -2.75
CA VAL A 22 -0.95 18.38 -2.91
C VAL A 22 -2.21 18.06 -3.71
N PRO A 23 -2.08 17.69 -4.99
CA PRO A 23 -3.23 17.30 -5.78
C PRO A 23 -3.76 15.97 -5.25
N ASP A 24 -5.00 15.99 -4.76
CA ASP A 24 -5.78 14.83 -4.33
C ASP A 24 -5.37 14.19 -2.98
N ASN A 25 -5.37 14.99 -1.90
CA ASN A 25 -5.04 14.48 -0.56
C ASN A 25 -6.10 13.58 0.08
N ILE A 26 -7.37 13.75 -0.30
CA ILE A 26 -8.50 13.10 0.36
C ILE A 26 -9.12 12.00 -0.51
N SER A 27 -9.23 12.17 -1.83
CA SER A 27 -9.92 11.18 -2.68
C SER A 27 -9.02 10.05 -3.18
N SER A 28 -7.71 10.16 -2.93
CA SER A 28 -6.77 9.06 -3.04
C SER A 28 -6.78 8.19 -1.77
N LEU A 29 -7.50 7.06 -1.85
CA LEU A 29 -7.71 6.12 -0.75
C LEU A 29 -6.97 4.80 -0.98
N VAL A 30 -6.62 4.13 0.11
CA VAL A 30 -6.19 2.74 0.13
C VAL A 30 -6.69 2.07 1.41
N HIS A 31 -7.29 0.89 1.28
CA HIS A 31 -7.71 0.10 2.43
C HIS A 31 -6.51 -0.71 2.95
N ALA A 32 -6.33 -0.73 4.25
CA ALA A 32 -5.23 -1.42 4.91
C ALA A 32 -5.73 -2.22 6.10
N PHE A 33 -5.07 -3.33 6.38
CA PHE A 33 -5.32 -4.19 7.53
C PHE A 33 -3.99 -4.74 8.04
N GLY A 34 -3.81 -4.73 9.36
CA GLY A 34 -2.60 -5.29 9.98
C GLY A 34 -1.31 -4.57 9.59
N ILE A 35 -1.36 -3.27 9.26
CA ILE A 35 -0.17 -2.46 8.95
C ILE A 35 0.00 -1.42 10.06
N ARG A 36 1.23 -1.31 10.57
CA ARG A 36 1.65 -0.29 11.54
C ARG A 36 2.35 0.82 10.78
N LEU A 37 2.13 2.07 11.18
CA LEU A 37 2.75 3.24 10.56
C LEU A 37 3.58 4.01 11.59
N LYS A 38 4.80 4.39 11.23
CA LYS A 38 5.69 5.19 12.07
C LYS A 38 5.79 6.61 11.53
N LYS A 39 5.65 7.59 12.40
CA LYS A 39 5.89 9.00 12.10
C LYS A 39 7.12 9.44 12.88
N GLN A 40 8.20 9.79 12.18
CA GLN A 40 9.50 10.05 12.80
C GLN A 40 9.96 8.82 13.61
N GLU A 41 10.12 8.95 14.92
CA GLU A 41 10.54 7.87 15.82
C GLU A 41 9.40 7.17 16.58
N ILE A 42 8.14 7.53 16.30
CA ILE A 42 6.99 7.05 17.08
C ILE A 42 6.03 6.25 16.21
N TRP A 43 5.66 5.05 16.66
CA TRP A 43 4.55 4.27 16.08
C TRP A 43 3.23 4.95 16.35
N HIS A 44 2.46 5.20 15.31
CA HIS A 44 1.29 6.04 15.38
C HIS A 44 0.13 5.30 16.10
N PRO A 45 -0.37 5.81 17.25
CA PRO A 45 -1.27 5.06 18.13
C PRO A 45 -2.58 4.59 17.48
N ALA A 46 -3.12 5.34 16.53
CA ALA A 46 -4.35 4.96 15.83
C ALA A 46 -4.19 3.64 15.05
N TYR A 47 -3.06 3.46 14.35
CA TYR A 47 -2.83 2.27 13.54
C TYR A 47 -2.38 1.07 14.38
N GLU A 48 -1.74 1.33 15.53
CA GLU A 48 -1.53 0.32 16.58
C GLU A 48 -2.88 -0.21 17.10
N ALA A 49 -3.84 0.68 17.35
CA ALA A 49 -5.16 0.29 17.82
C ALA A 49 -5.90 -0.57 16.79
N PHE A 50 -5.94 -0.16 15.51
CA PHE A 50 -6.52 -0.98 14.45
C PHE A 50 -5.88 -2.37 14.34
N CYS A 51 -4.55 -2.45 14.42
CA CYS A 51 -3.84 -3.73 14.43
C CYS A 51 -4.21 -4.59 15.65
N ARG A 52 -4.33 -3.98 16.82
CA ARG A 52 -4.68 -4.67 18.07
C ARG A 52 -6.12 -5.20 18.05
N TYR A 53 -7.06 -4.46 17.48
CA TYR A 53 -8.46 -4.85 17.40
C TYR A 53 -8.77 -5.73 16.18
N GLY A 54 -7.81 -5.95 15.27
CA GLY A 54 -8.04 -6.72 14.06
C GLY A 54 -9.04 -6.04 13.12
N GLU A 55 -8.95 -4.71 13.02
CA GLU A 55 -9.88 -3.89 12.25
C GLU A 55 -9.21 -3.33 10.97
N PRO A 56 -9.91 -3.36 9.82
CA PRO A 56 -9.44 -2.67 8.63
C PRO A 56 -9.65 -1.16 8.76
N TYR A 57 -8.85 -0.39 8.04
CA TYR A 57 -8.96 1.07 8.02
C TYR A 57 -8.60 1.64 6.65
N VAL A 58 -9.03 2.87 6.40
CA VAL A 58 -8.74 3.59 5.16
C VAL A 58 -7.64 4.61 5.40
N LEU A 59 -6.65 4.61 4.51
CA LEU A 59 -5.59 5.60 4.47
C LEU A 59 -5.79 6.55 3.30
N THR A 60 -5.79 7.84 3.62
CA THR A 60 -5.65 8.93 2.65
C THR A 60 -4.19 9.34 2.51
N MET A 61 -3.90 10.19 1.52
CA MET A 61 -2.58 10.84 1.45
C MET A 61 -2.30 11.76 2.64
N GLU A 62 -3.32 12.39 3.22
CA GLU A 62 -3.16 13.20 4.42
C GLU A 62 -2.71 12.34 5.61
N ASN A 63 -3.24 11.13 5.75
CA ASN A 63 -2.80 10.18 6.77
C ASN A 63 -1.34 9.74 6.59
N LEU A 64 -0.92 9.58 5.34
CA LEU A 64 0.44 9.16 4.99
C LEU A 64 1.47 10.30 5.09
N LYS A 65 1.04 11.54 5.34
CA LYS A 65 1.92 12.70 5.42
C LYS A 65 2.87 12.60 6.62
N GLY A 66 4.16 12.55 6.33
CA GLY A 66 5.21 12.44 7.34
C GLY A 66 5.39 11.02 7.90
N ILE A 67 4.68 10.02 7.37
CA ILE A 67 4.99 8.62 7.66
C ILE A 67 6.34 8.27 7.03
N THR A 68 7.23 7.74 7.84
CA THR A 68 8.63 7.43 7.51
C THR A 68 8.87 5.93 7.39
N GLU A 69 8.10 5.12 8.11
CA GLU A 69 8.28 3.67 8.16
C GLU A 69 6.93 2.95 8.25
N VAL A 70 6.90 1.73 7.76
CA VAL A 70 5.72 0.86 7.75
C VAL A 70 6.13 -0.55 8.16
N GLN A 71 5.29 -1.22 8.95
CA GLN A 71 5.57 -2.58 9.40
C GLN A 71 4.28 -3.43 9.38
N PRO A 72 4.26 -4.58 8.68
CA PRO A 72 3.18 -5.55 8.80
C PRO A 72 3.20 -6.24 10.17
N VAL A 73 2.03 -6.66 10.65
CA VAL A 73 1.94 -7.58 11.82
C VAL A 73 2.48 -8.98 11.51
N GLY A 74 2.61 -9.33 10.22
CA GLY A 74 3.24 -10.56 9.73
C GLY A 74 4.61 -10.33 9.09
N THR A 75 5.04 -11.25 8.22
CA THR A 75 6.32 -11.16 7.51
C THR A 75 6.21 -10.59 6.10
N CYS A 76 4.99 -10.33 5.62
CA CYS A 76 4.72 -9.86 4.26
C CYS A 76 3.38 -9.10 4.19
N VAL A 77 3.14 -8.46 3.04
CA VAL A 77 1.89 -7.77 2.73
C VAL A 77 1.25 -8.39 1.48
N TYR A 78 -0.03 -8.73 1.57
CA TYR A 78 -0.83 -9.13 0.41
C TYR A 78 -1.62 -7.95 -0.13
N ILE A 79 -1.59 -7.75 -1.43
CA ILE A 79 -2.27 -6.67 -2.13
C ILE A 79 -3.33 -7.28 -3.05
N VAL A 80 -4.55 -6.77 -2.95
CA VAL A 80 -5.68 -7.17 -3.80
C VAL A 80 -6.31 -5.94 -4.44
N GLU A 81 -6.65 -6.02 -5.73
CA GLU A 81 -7.36 -4.91 -6.40
C GLU A 81 -8.85 -4.89 -6.08
N ASN A 82 -9.45 -6.07 -5.98
CA ASN A 82 -10.89 -6.24 -5.89
C ASN A 82 -11.37 -6.16 -4.42
N GLU A 83 -12.29 -5.24 -4.17
CA GLU A 83 -12.87 -4.99 -2.83
C GLU A 83 -13.63 -6.20 -2.28
N MET A 84 -14.28 -6.99 -3.13
CA MET A 84 -14.97 -8.21 -2.72
C MET A 84 -13.98 -9.28 -2.25
N VAL A 85 -12.83 -9.38 -2.91
CA VAL A 85 -11.75 -10.30 -2.49
C VAL A 85 -11.17 -9.83 -1.16
N PHE A 86 -10.97 -8.53 -0.97
CA PHE A 86 -10.52 -7.99 0.31
C PHE A 86 -11.49 -8.33 1.44
N SER A 87 -12.78 -8.06 1.26
CA SER A 87 -13.82 -8.37 2.26
C SER A 87 -13.88 -9.86 2.59
N TYR A 88 -13.80 -10.73 1.58
CA TYR A 88 -13.73 -12.17 1.80
C TYR A 88 -12.49 -12.57 2.61
N LEU A 89 -11.31 -12.06 2.23
CA LEU A 89 -10.06 -12.35 2.94
C LEU A 89 -10.10 -11.87 4.39
N MET A 90 -10.71 -10.71 4.65
CA MET A 90 -10.88 -10.16 6.00
C MET A 90 -11.59 -11.15 6.93
N GLU A 91 -12.61 -11.87 6.47
CA GLU A 91 -13.28 -12.92 7.24
C GLU A 91 -12.37 -14.12 7.52
N GLN A 92 -11.48 -14.45 6.58
CA GLN A 92 -10.58 -15.62 6.68
C GLN A 92 -9.32 -15.36 7.50
N VAL A 93 -8.90 -14.09 7.65
CA VAL A 93 -7.64 -13.72 8.32
C VAL A 93 -7.83 -13.17 9.74
N GLN A 94 -9.06 -13.11 10.24
CA GLN A 94 -9.32 -12.73 11.63
C GLN A 94 -8.52 -13.59 12.61
N GLY A 95 -7.85 -12.92 13.56
CA GLY A 95 -6.97 -13.56 14.54
C GLY A 95 -5.64 -14.11 13.99
N LYS A 96 -5.32 -13.88 12.72
CA LYS A 96 -4.04 -14.28 12.10
C LYS A 96 -3.11 -13.08 11.94
N ASN A 97 -1.80 -13.33 12.01
CA ASN A 97 -0.77 -12.32 11.74
C ASN A 97 -0.58 -12.11 10.23
N VAL A 98 -1.60 -11.51 9.59
CA VAL A 98 -1.63 -11.22 8.16
C VAL A 98 -1.83 -9.73 7.95
N SER A 99 -1.15 -9.17 6.94
CA SER A 99 -1.35 -7.78 6.52
C SER A 99 -1.89 -7.73 5.11
N LEU A 100 -3.00 -7.01 4.93
CA LEU A 100 -3.68 -6.88 3.66
C LEU A 100 -3.73 -5.41 3.23
N LEU A 101 -3.70 -5.18 1.93
CA LEU A 101 -3.90 -3.87 1.33
C LEU A 101 -4.85 -4.04 0.14
N CYS A 102 -5.87 -3.20 0.05
CA CYS A 102 -6.76 -3.16 -1.10
C CYS A 102 -6.70 -1.80 -1.79
N THR A 103 -6.44 -1.83 -3.10
CA THR A 103 -6.29 -0.63 -3.93
C THR A 103 -7.61 -0.17 -4.54
N SER A 104 -8.68 -0.97 -4.43
CA SER A 104 -10.01 -0.67 -4.98
C SER A 104 -9.94 -0.33 -6.49
N GLY A 105 -9.30 -1.22 -7.27
CA GLY A 105 -8.96 -1.01 -8.68
C GLY A 105 -7.53 -0.48 -8.88
N GLN A 106 -7.30 0.33 -9.93
CA GLN A 106 -5.97 0.85 -10.24
C GLN A 106 -5.39 1.66 -9.07
N PRO A 107 -4.15 1.37 -8.63
CA PRO A 107 -3.57 2.01 -7.45
C PRO A 107 -3.39 3.52 -7.65
N ARG A 108 -4.05 4.28 -6.77
CA ARG A 108 -3.88 5.74 -6.66
C ARG A 108 -2.68 6.11 -5.79
N TYR A 109 -2.45 7.40 -5.59
CA TYR A 109 -1.23 7.91 -4.99
C TYR A 109 -0.98 7.41 -3.55
N ALA A 110 -2.02 7.28 -2.73
CA ALA A 110 -1.93 6.74 -1.37
C ALA A 110 -1.46 5.28 -1.39
N ALA A 111 -2.04 4.45 -2.26
CA ALA A 111 -1.60 3.08 -2.46
C ALA A 111 -0.13 3.03 -2.93
N LEU A 112 0.24 3.84 -3.94
CA LEU A 112 1.61 3.87 -4.47
C LEU A 112 2.63 4.34 -3.41
N LYS A 113 2.30 5.35 -2.61
CA LYS A 113 3.16 5.85 -1.53
C LYS A 113 3.36 4.78 -0.46
N LEU A 114 2.28 4.13 -0.03
CA LEU A 114 2.33 3.05 0.95
C LEU A 114 3.14 1.86 0.43
N ILE A 115 2.90 1.41 -0.80
CA ILE A 115 3.66 0.35 -1.47
C ILE A 115 5.14 0.71 -1.55
N SER A 116 5.47 1.96 -1.89
CA SER A 116 6.86 2.44 -1.94
C SER A 116 7.56 2.32 -0.58
N LEU A 117 6.89 2.69 0.52
CA LEU A 117 7.42 2.54 1.88
C LEU A 117 7.64 1.06 2.25
N ILE A 118 6.72 0.16 1.86
CA ILE A 118 6.83 -1.28 2.12
C ILE A 118 8.05 -1.86 1.37
N VAL A 119 8.20 -1.51 0.09
CA VAL A 119 9.33 -1.95 -0.74
C VAL A 119 10.67 -1.43 -0.21
N GLN A 120 10.73 -0.15 0.19
CA GLN A 120 11.93 0.46 0.76
C GLN A 120 12.38 -0.23 2.06
N SER A 121 11.42 -0.75 2.82
CA SER A 121 11.67 -1.50 4.05
C SER A 121 12.07 -2.96 3.79
N GLY A 122 12.16 -3.40 2.53
CA GLY A 122 12.52 -4.77 2.16
C GLY A 122 11.46 -5.82 2.47
N ILE A 123 10.23 -5.40 2.79
CA ILE A 123 9.13 -6.30 3.15
C ILE A 123 8.59 -6.96 1.87
N PRO A 124 8.44 -8.31 1.84
CA PRO A 124 7.84 -9.01 0.71
C PRO A 124 6.40 -8.58 0.44
N ILE A 125 6.09 -8.40 -0.84
CA ILE A 125 4.74 -8.10 -1.33
C ILE A 125 4.26 -9.23 -2.24
N TYR A 126 3.04 -9.69 -1.98
CA TYR A 126 2.29 -10.63 -2.81
C TYR A 126 1.09 -9.91 -3.42
N TYR A 127 0.93 -9.96 -4.74
CA TYR A 127 -0.08 -9.18 -5.45
C TYR A 127 -1.08 -10.09 -6.17
N SER A 128 -2.36 -9.79 -6.07
CA SER A 128 -3.44 -10.44 -6.82
C SER A 128 -4.35 -9.39 -7.47
N GLY A 129 -4.31 -9.33 -8.80
CA GLY A 129 -5.09 -8.41 -9.62
C GLY A 129 -4.89 -8.68 -11.11
N ASP A 130 -5.73 -8.08 -11.95
CA ASP A 130 -5.65 -8.18 -13.41
C ASP A 130 -4.52 -7.26 -13.90
N LEU A 131 -3.29 -7.77 -13.84
CA LEU A 131 -2.10 -6.97 -14.10
C LEU A 131 -1.89 -6.68 -15.58
N ASP A 132 -1.97 -5.39 -15.94
CA ASP A 132 -1.35 -4.84 -17.15
C ASP A 132 0.18 -4.70 -16.93
N PRO A 133 1.04 -5.40 -17.71
CA PRO A 133 2.49 -5.53 -17.44
C PRO A 133 3.28 -4.21 -17.42
N ASP A 134 2.72 -3.12 -17.93
CA ASP A 134 3.36 -1.81 -18.01
C ASP A 134 3.37 -1.05 -16.68
N VAL A 135 2.48 -1.38 -15.74
CA VAL A 135 2.31 -0.64 -14.47
C VAL A 135 3.41 -0.97 -13.45
N ILE A 136 3.94 -2.20 -13.46
CA ILE A 136 4.90 -2.68 -12.43
C ILE A 136 6.37 -2.58 -12.85
N LYS A 137 6.66 -2.49 -14.16
CA LYS A 137 8.04 -2.54 -14.69
C LYS A 137 8.94 -1.38 -14.25
N THR A 138 8.40 -0.25 -13.79
CA THR A 138 9.22 0.96 -13.65
C THR A 138 9.94 1.09 -12.30
N ARG A 139 9.53 0.41 -11.21
CA ARG A 139 10.35 0.38 -9.97
C ARG A 139 9.92 -0.56 -8.84
N ILE A 140 9.60 -1.83 -9.13
CA ILE A 140 9.42 -2.83 -8.07
C ILE A 140 10.29 -4.05 -8.34
N CYS A 141 11.56 -3.97 -7.93
CA CYS A 141 12.45 -5.12 -7.92
C CYS A 141 11.94 -6.13 -6.87
N LYS A 142 11.50 -7.31 -7.35
CA LYS A 142 10.98 -8.46 -6.58
C LYS A 142 9.61 -8.25 -5.90
N ILE A 143 8.56 -8.05 -6.70
CA ILE A 143 7.28 -8.73 -6.36
C ILE A 143 7.54 -10.22 -6.57
N ARG A 144 7.59 -10.99 -5.49
CA ARG A 144 7.56 -12.46 -5.62
C ARG A 144 6.11 -12.82 -5.88
N ILE A 145 5.71 -12.82 -7.14
CA ILE A 145 4.48 -13.49 -7.58
C ILE A 145 4.74 -14.98 -7.36
N VAL A 146 4.38 -15.49 -6.18
CA VAL A 146 4.32 -16.92 -5.96
C VAL A 146 3.03 -17.38 -6.62
N ASN A 147 3.13 -17.78 -7.89
CA ASN A 147 2.21 -18.77 -8.40
C ASN A 147 2.43 -20.01 -7.54
N ASP A 148 1.46 -20.33 -6.68
CA ASP A 148 1.44 -21.60 -6.01
C ASP A 148 1.36 -22.66 -7.11
N GLY A 149 2.50 -23.27 -7.40
CA GLY A 149 2.64 -24.28 -8.42
C GLY A 149 1.89 -25.51 -8.00
N LYS A 150 0.58 -25.54 -8.28
CA LYS A 150 -0.13 -26.80 -8.43
C LYS A 150 0.30 -27.41 -9.77
N ARG A 151 1.14 -28.44 -9.64
CA ARG A 151 1.25 -29.54 -10.61
C ARG A 151 -0.14 -30.03 -11.00
#